data_AF-A0A0Q6BZN8-F1
#
_entry.id   AF-A0A0Q6BZN8-F1
#
_cell.length_a   1.000
_cell.length_b   1.000
_cell.length_c   1.000
_cell.angle_alpha   90.00
_cell.angle_beta   90.00
_cell.angle_gamma   90.00
#
_symmetry.space_group_name_H-M   'P 1'
#
loop_
_entity.id
_entity.type
_entity.pdbx_description
1 polymer ?
#
loop_
_entity_poly.entity_id
_entity_poly.type
_entity_poly.pdbx_seq_one_letter_code
_entity_poly.pdbx_strand_id
1 'polypeptide(L)'
;MAESFQFELVSPERLLASEAVTAVQAPGTDGYMTVMARHAPLMTTLKAGVVVATLASGTERRFFVRGGFADVSNSGFTLLAERAVPVEELSAADLDAEIRNAEEDVADAKTPEAKTRADMLLSELRDSRAAVGI
;
A
#
# COMPACT_ATOMS: atom_id res chain seq x y z
N MET A 1 -3.44 -28.30 -5.33
CA MET A 1 -4.04 -26.95 -5.42
C MET A 1 -3.62 -26.20 -4.16
N ALA A 2 -3.24 -24.93 -4.25
CA ALA A 2 -2.91 -24.16 -3.06
C ALA A 2 -4.17 -23.96 -2.20
N GLU A 3 -4.06 -24.15 -0.88
CA GLU A 3 -5.15 -23.91 0.05
C GLU A 3 -5.46 -22.40 0.07
N SER A 4 -6.74 -22.03 0.00
CA SER A 4 -7.16 -20.63 0.04
C SER A 4 -7.42 -20.17 1.47
N PHE A 5 -7.17 -18.89 1.75
CA PHE A 5 -7.50 -18.22 3.00
C PHE A 5 -8.26 -16.92 2.72
N GLN A 6 -8.91 -16.38 3.75
CA GLN A 6 -9.62 -15.09 3.62
C GLN A 6 -8.64 -13.94 3.72
N PHE A 7 -8.73 -13.01 2.77
CA PHE A 7 -7.97 -11.78 2.75
C PHE A 7 -8.90 -10.58 2.71
N GLU A 8 -8.61 -9.61 3.60
CA GLU A 8 -9.36 -8.37 3.69
C GLU A 8 -8.42 -7.17 3.60
N LEU A 9 -8.76 -6.22 2.73
CA LEU A 9 -8.11 -4.92 2.64
C LEU A 9 -9.09 -3.85 3.10
N VAL A 10 -8.78 -3.22 4.21
CA VAL A 10 -9.61 -2.22 4.87
C VAL A 10 -8.89 -0.88 4.84
N SER A 11 -9.62 0.17 4.48
CA SER A 11 -9.21 1.57 4.63
C SER A 11 -10.14 2.28 5.63
N PRO A 12 -9.74 3.43 6.21
CA PRO A 12 -10.62 4.19 7.11
C PRO A 12 -11.99 4.53 6.51
N GLU A 13 -12.04 4.71 5.20
CA GLU A 13 -13.26 5.10 4.48
C GLU A 13 -14.16 3.90 4.14
N ARG A 14 -13.57 2.74 3.80
CA ARG A 14 -14.30 1.54 3.35
C ARG A 14 -13.46 0.26 3.31
N LEU A 15 -14.15 -0.87 3.26
CA LEU A 15 -13.61 -2.17 2.85
C LEU A 15 -13.37 -2.17 1.33
N LEU A 16 -12.13 -2.39 0.90
CA LEU A 16 -11.71 -2.35 -0.51
C LEU A 16 -11.65 -3.74 -1.16
N ALA A 17 -11.33 -4.76 -0.38
CA ALA A 17 -11.34 -6.14 -0.82
C ALA A 17 -11.71 -7.06 0.35
N SER A 18 -12.49 -8.11 0.07
CA SER A 18 -12.74 -9.23 0.98
C SER A 18 -12.94 -10.45 0.10
N GLU A 19 -11.88 -11.25 -0.05
CA GLU A 19 -11.77 -12.28 -1.08
C GLU A 19 -11.04 -13.51 -0.57
N ALA A 20 -11.36 -14.68 -1.14
CA ALA A 20 -10.59 -15.89 -0.95
C ALA A 20 -9.36 -15.91 -1.87
N VAL A 21 -8.17 -15.97 -1.29
CA VAL A 21 -6.88 -15.87 -1.97
C VAL A 21 -5.99 -17.05 -1.65
N THR A 22 -5.05 -17.36 -2.53
CA THR A 22 -4.02 -18.38 -2.29
C THR A 22 -2.70 -17.80 -1.82
N ALA A 23 -2.43 -16.54 -2.17
CA ALA A 23 -1.24 -15.81 -1.76
C ALA A 23 -1.51 -14.30 -1.78
N VAL A 24 -0.89 -13.57 -0.85
CA VAL A 24 -0.87 -12.11 -0.87
C VAL A 24 0.56 -11.63 -0.63
N GLN A 25 1.09 -10.87 -1.56
CA GLN A 25 2.37 -10.18 -1.41
C GLN A 25 2.12 -8.76 -0.88
N ALA A 26 2.83 -8.36 0.18
CA ALA A 26 2.69 -7.04 0.79
C ALA A 26 4.05 -6.41 1.12
N PRO A 27 4.17 -5.06 1.05
CA PRO A 27 5.39 -4.32 1.37
C PRO A 27 5.52 -4.11 2.89
N GLY A 28 6.13 -5.06 3.60
CA GLY A 28 6.45 -4.91 5.01
C GLY A 28 7.62 -3.95 5.25
N THR A 29 7.79 -3.50 6.49
CA THR A 29 8.90 -2.62 6.87
C THR A 29 10.28 -3.20 6.58
N ASP A 30 10.45 -4.52 6.74
CA ASP A 30 11.71 -5.23 6.47
C ASP A 30 11.86 -5.69 5.01
N GLY A 31 10.88 -5.38 4.16
CA GLY A 31 10.86 -5.77 2.75
C GLY A 31 9.55 -6.43 2.34
N TYR A 32 9.53 -6.99 1.14
CA TYR A 32 8.35 -7.69 0.62
C TYR A 32 8.18 -9.05 1.28
N MET A 33 6.98 -9.30 1.79
CA MET A 33 6.58 -10.59 2.36
C MET A 33 5.43 -11.19 1.55
N THR A 34 5.35 -12.51 1.52
CA THR A 34 4.25 -13.24 0.88
C THR A 34 3.55 -14.11 1.90
N VAL A 35 2.28 -13.80 2.17
CA VAL A 35 1.41 -14.55 3.07
C VAL A 35 0.68 -15.61 2.27
N MET A 36 0.68 -16.84 2.77
CA MET A 36 -0.03 -17.98 2.20
C MET A 36 -0.92 -18.62 3.28
N ALA A 37 -1.71 -19.63 2.91
CA ALA A 37 -2.49 -20.39 3.88
C ALA A 37 -1.59 -20.95 5.00
N ARG A 38 -2.09 -20.86 6.24
CA ARG A 38 -1.41 -21.31 7.47
C ARG A 38 -0.07 -20.61 7.76
N HIS A 39 0.12 -19.40 7.26
CA HIS A 39 1.25 -18.57 7.68
C HIS A 39 1.21 -18.37 9.20
N ALA A 40 2.39 -18.29 9.83
CA ALA A 40 2.48 -18.02 11.26
C ALA A 40 1.86 -16.65 11.59
N PRO A 41 1.20 -16.50 12.75
CA PRO A 41 0.67 -15.21 13.15
C PRO A 41 1.75 -14.15 13.17
N LEU A 42 1.47 -13.01 12.55
CA LEU A 42 2.43 -11.93 12.35
C LEU A 42 1.69 -10.60 12.30
N MET A 43 2.16 -9.64 13.08
CA MET A 43 1.69 -8.26 13.02
C MET A 43 2.87 -7.36 12.65
N THR A 44 2.74 -6.58 11.57
CA THR A 44 3.81 -5.69 11.11
C THR A 44 3.24 -4.42 10.47
N THR A 45 4.08 -3.40 10.35
CA THR A 45 3.76 -2.18 9.62
C THR A 45 4.10 -2.33 8.13
N LEU A 46 3.37 -1.60 7.31
CA LEU A 46 3.54 -1.55 5.87
C LEU A 46 4.25 -0.28 5.46
N LYS A 47 5.06 -0.39 4.41
CA LYS A 47 5.59 0.73 3.65
C LYS A 47 4.67 1.08 2.48
N ALA A 48 4.89 2.25 1.88
CA ALA A 48 4.28 2.55 0.60
C ALA A 48 4.74 1.54 -0.45
N GLY A 49 3.80 0.96 -1.20
CA GLY A 49 4.09 -0.18 -2.06
C GLY A 49 2.86 -0.76 -2.75
N VAL A 50 3.10 -1.75 -3.60
CA VAL A 50 2.02 -2.50 -4.25
C VAL A 50 1.79 -3.81 -3.49
N VAL A 51 0.53 -4.04 -3.13
CA VAL A 51 0.01 -5.31 -2.62
C VAL A 51 -0.55 -6.10 -3.79
N VAL A 52 -0.14 -7.36 -3.92
CA VAL A 52 -0.62 -8.26 -4.96
C VAL A 52 -1.36 -9.42 -4.31
N ALA A 53 -2.68 -9.47 -4.50
CA ALA A 53 -3.53 -10.55 -4.02
C ALA A 53 -3.84 -11.52 -5.15
N THR A 54 -3.41 -12.78 -5.01
CA THR A 54 -3.72 -13.86 -5.96
C THR A 54 -4.98 -14.57 -5.51
N LEU A 55 -6.09 -14.38 -6.24
CA LEU A 55 -7.38 -15.01 -5.97
C LEU A 55 -7.29 -16.53 -6.17
N ALA A 56 -8.22 -17.27 -5.54
CA ALA A 56 -8.34 -18.72 -5.75
C ALA A 56 -8.58 -19.12 -7.22
N SER A 57 -9.10 -18.20 -8.05
CA SER A 57 -9.24 -18.38 -9.50
C SER A 57 -7.91 -18.32 -10.28
N GLY A 58 -6.82 -17.87 -9.64
CA GLY A 58 -5.54 -17.58 -10.26
C GLY A 58 -5.41 -16.15 -10.81
N THR A 59 -6.46 -15.32 -10.69
CA THR A 59 -6.41 -13.91 -11.09
C THR A 59 -5.68 -13.07 -10.03
N GLU A 60 -4.80 -12.16 -10.47
CA GLU A 60 -4.16 -11.19 -9.58
C GLU A 60 -4.98 -9.91 -9.47
N ARG A 61 -5.10 -9.37 -8.25
CA ARG A 61 -5.56 -8.01 -7.98
C ARG A 61 -4.43 -7.21 -7.37
N ARG A 62 -4.22 -5.98 -7.85
CA ARG A 62 -3.13 -5.12 -7.41
C ARG A 62 -3.68 -3.87 -6.75
N PHE A 63 -3.16 -3.56 -5.57
CA PHE A 63 -3.55 -2.39 -4.81
C PHE A 63 -2.30 -1.62 -4.44
N PHE A 64 -2.28 -0.32 -4.73
CA PHE A 64 -1.30 0.56 -4.14
C PHE A 64 -1.74 0.90 -2.71
N VAL A 65 -0.83 0.74 -1.75
CA VAL A 65 -1.06 1.11 -0.35
C VAL A 65 -0.01 2.13 0.07
N ARG A 66 -0.44 3.17 0.79
CA ARG A 66 0.43 4.21 1.37
C ARG A 66 0.56 3.96 2.86
N GLY A 67 1.20 2.85 3.22
CA GLY A 67 1.41 2.45 4.61
C GLY A 67 0.18 1.81 5.28
N GLY A 68 0.34 1.48 6.56
CA GLY A 68 -0.68 0.82 7.38
C GLY A 68 -0.13 -0.36 8.18
N PHE A 69 -1.02 -1.30 8.52
CA PHE A 69 -0.71 -2.51 9.29
C PHE A 69 -1.15 -3.78 8.58
N ALA A 70 -0.32 -4.81 8.68
CA ALA A 70 -0.61 -6.17 8.27
C ALA A 70 -0.83 -7.02 9.52
N ASP A 71 -2.01 -7.62 9.64
CA ASP A 71 -2.38 -8.57 10.68
C ASP A 71 -2.67 -9.94 10.07
N VAL A 72 -1.71 -10.85 10.24
CA VAL A 72 -1.84 -12.26 9.88
C VAL A 72 -2.26 -13.02 11.14
N SER A 73 -3.45 -13.59 11.10
CA SER A 73 -4.04 -14.32 12.22
C SER A 73 -4.47 -15.72 11.79
N ASN A 74 -4.94 -16.52 12.74
CA ASN A 74 -5.47 -17.84 12.44
C ASN A 74 -6.81 -17.79 11.66
N SER A 75 -7.49 -16.64 11.69
CA SER A 75 -8.73 -16.38 10.95
C SER A 75 -8.51 -15.95 9.50
N GLY A 76 -7.31 -15.48 9.15
CA GLY A 76 -7.02 -14.95 7.82
C GLY A 76 -5.98 -13.83 7.85
N PHE A 77 -5.91 -13.07 6.75
CA PHE A 77 -5.01 -11.94 6.61
C PHE A 77 -5.79 -10.65 6.41
N THR A 78 -5.56 -9.67 7.28
CA THR A 78 -6.19 -8.36 7.20
C THR A 78 -5.12 -7.29 7.02
N LEU A 79 -5.27 -6.47 5.98
CA LEU A 79 -4.49 -5.27 5.75
C LEU A 79 -5.31 -4.05 6.12
N LEU A 80 -4.85 -3.31 7.13
CA LEU A 80 -5.39 -2.03 7.57
C LEU A 80 -4.54 -0.93 6.93
N ALA A 81 -4.90 -0.50 5.72
CA ALA A 81 -4.16 0.51 4.98
C ALA A 81 -4.67 1.91 5.33
N GLU A 82 -3.77 2.87 5.59
CA GLU A 82 -4.16 4.27 5.81
C GLU A 82 -4.81 4.86 4.56
N ARG A 83 -4.23 4.52 3.40
CA ARG A 83 -4.79 4.79 2.08
C ARG A 83 -4.50 3.59 1.18
N ALA A 84 -5.51 3.15 0.44
CA ALA A 84 -5.35 2.10 -0.54
C ALA A 84 -6.24 2.34 -1.75
N VAL A 85 -5.68 2.11 -2.93
CA VAL A 85 -6.36 2.34 -4.22
C VAL A 85 -5.99 1.20 -5.19
N PRO A 86 -6.94 0.73 -6.02
CA PRO A 86 -6.61 -0.20 -7.10
C PRO A 86 -5.56 0.42 -8.02
N VAL A 87 -4.57 -0.37 -8.44
CA VAL A 87 -3.51 0.13 -9.33
C VAL A 87 -4.08 0.57 -10.68
N GLU A 88 -5.20 -0.03 -11.11
CA GLU A 88 -5.90 0.31 -12.33
C GLU A 88 -6.57 1.69 -12.28
N GLU A 89 -6.88 2.18 -11.07
CA GLU A 89 -7.42 3.52 -10.83
C GLU A 89 -6.31 4.55 -10.55
N LEU A 90 -5.05 4.12 -10.44
CA LEU A 90 -3.94 5.01 -10.14
C LEU A 90 -3.42 5.69 -11.41
N SER A 91 -3.54 7.01 -11.45
CA SER A 91 -3.02 7.85 -12.54
C SER A 91 -1.60 8.32 -12.23
N ALA A 92 -0.63 7.93 -13.07
CA ALA A 92 0.73 8.49 -13.02
C ALA A 92 0.71 10.02 -13.12
N ALA A 93 -0.21 10.57 -13.93
CA ALA A 93 -0.33 12.00 -14.15
C ALA A 93 -0.77 12.75 -12.89
N ASP A 94 -1.64 12.14 -12.07
CA ASP A 94 -2.14 12.76 -10.85
C ASP A 94 -1.04 12.76 -9.78
N LEU A 95 -0.30 11.66 -9.65
CA LEU A 95 0.88 11.58 -8.78
C LEU A 95 1.97 12.58 -9.20
N ASP A 96 2.23 12.71 -10.50
CA ASP A 96 3.21 13.67 -11.02
C ASP A 96 2.78 15.12 -10.78
N ALA A 97 1.48 15.40 -10.89
CA ALA A 97 0.92 16.71 -10.55
C ALA A 97 1.05 17.01 -9.05
N GLU A 98 0.76 16.05 -8.18
CA GLU A 98 0.95 16.21 -6.73
C GLU A 98 2.42 16.42 -6.36
N ILE A 99 3.35 15.66 -6.95
CA ILE A 99 4.79 15.83 -6.74
C ILE A 99 5.22 17.24 -7.16
N ARG A 100 4.79 17.69 -8.34
CA ARG A 100 5.12 19.03 -8.83
C ARG A 100 4.61 20.12 -7.90
N ASN A 101 3.36 20.01 -7.43
CA ASN A 101 2.80 20.96 -6.48
C ASN A 101 3.61 20.98 -5.17
N ALA A 102 4.00 19.80 -4.66
CA ALA A 102 4.83 19.70 -3.47
C ALA A 102 6.25 20.28 -3.68
N GLU A 103 6.84 20.14 -4.88
CA GLU A 103 8.11 20.78 -5.25
C GLU A 103 8.00 22.32 -5.28
N GLU A 104 6.91 22.84 -5.84
CA GLU A 104 6.59 24.27 -5.83
C GLU A 104 6.39 24.78 -4.39
N ASP A 105 5.69 24.03 -3.53
CA ASP A 105 5.51 24.37 -2.11
C ASP A 105 6.83 24.39 -1.33
N VAL A 106 7.76 23.45 -1.61
CA VAL A 106 9.11 23.46 -1.02
C VAL A 106 9.89 24.71 -1.44
N ALA A 107 9.78 25.10 -2.71
CA ALA A 107 10.46 26.27 -3.26
C ALA A 107 9.91 27.58 -2.69
N ASP A 108 8.59 27.68 -2.51
CA ASP A 108 7.88 28.87 -2.03
C ASP A 108 7.85 28.98 -0.50
N ALA A 109 8.23 27.93 0.23
CA ALA A 109 8.25 27.91 1.68
C ALA A 109 9.18 28.99 2.28
N LYS A 110 8.59 29.93 3.02
CA LYS A 110 9.29 31.10 3.58
C LYS A 110 9.87 30.86 4.97
N THR A 111 9.45 29.81 5.67
CA THR A 111 9.94 29.49 7.01
C THR A 111 10.61 28.11 7.03
N PRO A 112 11.59 27.89 7.92
CA PRO A 112 12.22 26.58 8.09
C PRO A 112 11.21 25.46 8.43
N GLU A 113 10.17 25.75 9.20
CA GLU A 113 9.16 24.74 9.57
C GLU A 113 8.20 24.42 8.42
N ALA A 114 7.90 25.38 7.56
CA ALA A 114 7.10 25.16 6.35
C ALA A 114 7.89 24.32 5.35
N LYS A 115 9.16 24.66 5.15
CA LYS A 115 10.06 23.95 4.25
C LYS A 115 10.25 22.49 4.68
N THR A 116 10.51 22.25 5.97
CA THR A 116 10.66 20.89 6.50
C THR A 116 9.40 20.04 6.26
N ARG A 117 8.21 20.61 6.44
CA ARG A 117 6.94 19.91 6.18
C ARG A 117 6.72 19.58 4.70
N ALA A 118 6.99 20.55 3.83
CA ALA A 118 6.89 20.35 2.39
C ALA A 118 7.92 19.31 1.90
N ASP A 119 9.15 19.34 2.43
CA ASP A 119 10.20 18.36 2.11
C ASP A 119 9.80 16.93 2.51
N MET A 120 9.19 16.76 3.69
CA MET A 120 8.68 15.44 4.13
C MET A 120 7.58 14.92 3.20
N LEU A 121 6.63 15.78 2.83
CA LEU A 121 5.54 15.42 1.92
C LEU A 121 6.08 15.05 0.53
N LEU A 122 7.02 15.83 0.00
CA LEU A 122 7.65 15.56 -1.29
C LEU A 122 8.39 14.21 -1.28
N SER A 123 9.11 13.90 -0.19
CA SER A 123 9.77 12.60 -0.04
C SER A 123 8.77 11.46 -0.09
N GLU A 124 7.65 11.58 0.62
CA GLU A 124 6.62 10.54 0.69
C GLU A 124 5.91 10.33 -0.67
N LEU A 125 5.66 11.40 -1.41
CA LEU A 125 5.07 11.32 -2.75
C LEU A 125 6.03 10.67 -3.76
N ARG A 126 7.33 10.96 -3.66
CA ARG A 126 8.36 10.32 -4.51
C ARG A 126 8.48 8.83 -4.22
N ASP A 127 8.46 8.42 -2.95
CA ASP A 127 8.45 7.01 -2.56
C ASP A 127 7.20 6.31 -3.09
N SER A 128 6.05 6.98 -3.04
CA SER A 128 4.79 6.47 -3.60
C SER A 128 4.88 6.27 -5.12
N ARG A 129 5.44 7.22 -5.87
CA ARG A 129 5.66 7.08 -7.33
C ARG A 129 6.62 5.93 -7.64
N ALA A 130 7.76 5.86 -6.95
CA ALA A 130 8.76 4.81 -7.15
C ALA A 130 8.18 3.41 -6.86
N ALA A 131 7.33 3.30 -5.84
CA ALA A 131 6.66 2.07 -5.45
C ALA A 131 5.69 1.52 -6.52
N VAL A 132 5.07 2.39 -7.32
CA VAL A 132 4.11 1.95 -8.36
C VAL A 132 4.83 1.53 -9.64
N GLY A 133 6.07 2.00 -9.86
CA GLY A 133 6.87 1.61 -11.02
C GLY A 133 6.38 2.21 -12.35
N ILE A 134 5.73 3.37 -12.29
CA ILE A 134 5.27 4.20 -13.42
C ILE A 134 5.96 5.56 -13.45
#